data_AF-A0A2W1MPL5-F1
#
_entry.id   AF-A0A2W1MPL5-F1
#
_cell.length_a   1.000
_cell.length_b   1.000
_cell.length_c   1.000
_cell.angle_alpha   90.00
_cell.angle_beta   90.00
_cell.angle_gamma   90.00
#
_symmetry.space_group_name_H-M   'P 1'
#
loop_
_entity.id
_entity.type
_entity.pdbx_description
1 polymer ?
#
loop_
_entity_poly.entity_id
_entity_poly.type
_entity_poly.pdbx_seq_one_letter_code
_entity_poly.pdbx_strand_id
1 'polypeptide(L)'
;MKSFKQLALAAAVLAAPFMAQADLKAMDDSALSSVTGQDGISISGNFNGTIGSVVYNDKEGSATGSLRLETIAFSGFNISDSAPILVDVIDGGSGAGASDKLQITLPTITGELSVGAIRMGDASAASIGTLAVSDLNLAGTTIKVWGH
;
A
#
# COMPACT_ATOMS: atom_id res chain seq x y z
N MET A 1 35.44 5.30 -70.45
CA MET A 1 34.16 5.25 -69.71
C MET A 1 34.18 4.40 -68.43
N LYS A 2 35.05 3.38 -68.28
CA LYS A 2 35.10 2.55 -67.05
C LYS A 2 35.67 3.32 -65.84
N SER A 3 36.72 4.12 -66.04
CA SER A 3 37.35 4.92 -64.99
C SER A 3 36.43 5.99 -64.38
N PHE A 4 35.65 6.69 -65.20
CA PHE A 4 34.70 7.71 -64.72
C PHE A 4 33.58 7.11 -63.84
N LYS A 5 33.09 5.91 -64.19
CA LYS A 5 32.09 5.18 -63.40
C LYS A 5 32.66 4.66 -62.06
N GLN A 6 33.95 4.29 -62.04
CA GLN A 6 34.64 3.87 -60.82
C GLN A 6 34.90 5.05 -59.86
N LEU A 7 35.25 6.23 -60.38
CA LEU A 7 35.36 7.45 -59.58
C LEU A 7 34.01 7.90 -59.01
N ALA A 8 32.94 7.86 -59.81
CA ALA A 8 31.59 8.20 -59.32
C ALA A 8 31.10 7.22 -58.23
N LEU A 9 31.40 5.93 -58.38
CA LEU A 9 31.05 4.92 -57.36
C LEU A 9 31.88 5.08 -56.08
N ALA A 10 33.19 5.34 -56.20
CA ALA A 10 34.04 5.60 -55.05
C ALA A 10 33.61 6.86 -54.29
N ALA A 11 33.22 7.93 -55.01
CA ALA A 11 32.68 9.14 -54.41
C ALA A 11 31.33 8.88 -53.70
N ALA A 12 30.45 8.06 -54.28
CA ALA A 12 29.17 7.70 -53.67
C ALA A 12 29.34 6.83 -52.40
N VAL A 13 30.28 5.88 -52.41
CA VAL A 13 30.57 5.02 -51.25
C VAL A 13 31.24 5.79 -50.12
N LEU A 14 32.11 6.76 -50.44
CA LEU A 14 32.73 7.65 -49.45
C LEU A 14 31.76 8.70 -48.89
N ALA A 15 30.70 9.05 -49.63
CA ALA A 15 29.65 9.96 -49.17
C ALA A 15 28.55 9.26 -48.34
N ALA A 16 28.36 7.94 -48.52
CA ALA A 16 27.38 7.14 -47.77
C ALA A 16 27.50 7.22 -46.23
N PRO A 17 28.70 7.17 -45.58
CA PRO A 17 28.80 7.24 -44.12
C PRO A 17 28.35 8.59 -43.53
N PHE A 18 28.32 9.67 -44.32
CA PHE A 18 27.84 10.99 -43.85
C PHE A 18 26.31 11.13 -43.88
N MET A 19 25.59 10.26 -44.58
CA MET A 19 24.12 10.21 -44.56
C MET A 19 23.55 9.23 -43.54
N ALA A 20 24.42 8.38 -42.97
CA ALA A 20 24.10 7.46 -41.88
C ALA A 20 24.60 7.96 -40.53
N GLN A 21 24.66 9.29 -40.35
CA GLN A 21 24.81 9.87 -39.03
C GLN A 21 23.54 9.49 -38.25
N ALA A 22 23.67 8.49 -37.37
CA ALA A 22 22.67 8.21 -36.37
C ALA A 22 22.44 9.52 -35.61
N ASP A 23 21.28 10.13 -35.80
CA ASP A 23 20.82 11.26 -35.01
C ASP A 23 20.62 10.74 -33.58
N LEU A 24 21.70 10.71 -32.80
CA LEU A 24 21.66 10.48 -31.37
C LEU A 24 20.97 11.70 -30.79
N LYS A 25 19.63 11.69 -30.81
CA LYS A 25 18.83 12.61 -30.02
C LYS A 25 19.32 12.45 -28.59
N ALA A 26 19.95 13.51 -28.07
CA ALA A 26 20.24 13.59 -26.65
C ALA A 26 18.90 13.37 -25.94
N MET A 27 18.79 12.25 -25.24
CA MET A 27 17.72 12.03 -24.29
C MET A 27 17.85 13.19 -23.30
N ASP A 28 16.96 14.17 -23.44
CA ASP A 28 16.91 15.33 -22.56
C ASP A 28 16.52 14.81 -21.19
N ASP A 29 17.48 14.75 -20.27
CA ASP A 29 17.25 14.33 -18.89
C ASP A 29 16.15 15.19 -18.23
N SER A 30 15.89 16.41 -18.72
CA SER A 30 14.73 17.20 -18.30
C SER A 30 13.39 16.56 -18.67
N ALA A 31 13.30 15.88 -19.82
CA ALA A 31 12.11 15.12 -20.21
C ALA A 31 11.99 13.81 -19.40
N LEU A 32 13.11 13.18 -19.06
CA LEU A 32 13.14 11.91 -18.32
C LEU A 32 13.06 12.07 -16.79
N SER A 33 13.39 13.24 -16.25
CA SER A 33 13.22 13.59 -14.84
C SER A 33 11.75 13.53 -14.40
N SER A 34 10.83 13.75 -15.34
CA SER A 34 9.39 13.62 -15.10
C SER A 34 8.86 12.19 -15.10
N VAL A 35 9.64 11.22 -15.60
CA VAL A 35 9.28 9.80 -15.59
C VAL A 35 9.70 9.20 -14.26
N THR A 36 9.04 9.65 -13.21
CA THR A 36 9.13 8.99 -11.91
C THR A 36 8.20 7.77 -12.04
N GLY A 37 8.72 6.55 -11.89
CA GLY A 37 7.92 5.32 -11.97
C GLY A 37 6.93 5.15 -10.80
N GLN A 38 6.35 6.25 -10.33
CA GLN A 38 5.58 6.38 -9.09
C GLN A 38 4.08 6.42 -9.35
N ASP A 39 3.59 5.61 -10.29
CA ASP A 39 2.17 5.28 -10.26
C ASP A 39 1.94 4.56 -8.92
N GLY A 40 1.33 5.27 -7.98
CA GLY A 40 1.04 4.77 -6.64
C GLY A 40 0.21 3.48 -6.68
N ILE A 41 0.16 2.78 -5.54
CA ILE A 41 -0.60 1.53 -5.45
C ILE A 41 -2.01 1.85 -4.95
N SER A 42 -3.03 1.46 -5.71
CA SER A 42 -4.42 1.47 -5.27
C SER A 42 -4.82 0.09 -4.75
N ILE A 43 -5.41 0.03 -3.55
CA ILE A 43 -5.87 -1.21 -2.92
C ILE A 43 -7.37 -1.10 -2.64
N SER A 44 -8.14 -2.05 -3.16
CA SER A 44 -9.57 -2.21 -2.92
C SER A 44 -9.89 -3.65 -2.50
N GLY A 45 -11.06 -3.87 -1.93
CA GLY A 45 -11.52 -5.21 -1.56
C GLY A 45 -12.25 -5.29 -0.23
N ASN A 46 -12.49 -6.53 0.19
CA ASN A 46 -13.19 -6.85 1.43
C ASN A 46 -12.18 -7.30 2.50
N PHE A 47 -12.17 -6.61 3.63
CA PHE A 47 -11.28 -6.89 4.75
C PHE A 47 -12.12 -7.48 5.88
N ASN A 48 -11.92 -8.76 6.15
CA ASN A 48 -12.61 -9.44 7.24
C ASN A 48 -11.57 -10.19 8.07
N GLY A 49 -11.82 -10.32 9.37
CA GLY A 49 -10.91 -10.99 10.28
C GLY A 49 -11.64 -11.55 11.48
N THR A 50 -11.02 -12.51 12.17
CA THR A 50 -11.56 -13.08 13.39
C THR A 50 -10.46 -13.24 14.43
N ILE A 51 -10.79 -13.00 15.70
CA ILE A 51 -9.96 -13.36 16.84
C ILE A 51 -10.68 -14.50 17.57
N GLY A 52 -9.97 -15.60 17.81
CA GLY A 52 -10.54 -16.76 18.50
C GLY A 52 -11.00 -16.42 19.92
N SER A 53 -10.14 -15.77 20.72
CA SER A 53 -10.52 -15.22 22.02
C SER A 53 -9.59 -14.14 22.52
N VAL A 54 -10.15 -13.19 23.28
CA VAL A 54 -9.40 -12.27 24.16
C VAL A 54 -9.69 -12.68 25.60
N VAL A 55 -8.65 -12.91 26.38
CA VAL A 55 -8.78 -13.35 27.78
C VAL A 55 -8.01 -12.40 28.68
N TYR A 56 -8.74 -11.72 29.56
CA TYR A 56 -8.15 -11.06 30.71
C TYR A 56 -8.06 -12.08 31.85
N ASN A 57 -6.87 -12.24 32.42
CA ASN A 57 -6.64 -13.12 33.56
C ASN A 57 -6.27 -12.24 34.75
N ASP A 58 -7.14 -12.24 35.75
CA ASP A 58 -6.85 -11.66 37.06
C ASP A 58 -6.13 -12.70 37.92
N LYS A 59 -4.91 -12.35 38.32
CA LYS A 59 -4.02 -13.18 39.13
C LYS A 59 -3.55 -12.37 40.34
N GLU A 60 -4.47 -12.03 41.23
CA GLU A 60 -4.14 -11.44 42.52
C GLU A 60 -4.31 -12.45 43.67
N GLY A 61 -3.21 -12.84 44.31
CA GLY A 61 -3.25 -13.71 45.48
C GLY A 61 -3.85 -15.09 45.22
N SER A 62 -4.70 -15.59 46.14
CA SER A 62 -5.38 -16.89 46.02
C SER A 62 -6.70 -16.83 45.25
N ALA A 63 -7.19 -15.65 44.90
CA ALA A 63 -8.38 -15.48 44.08
C ALA A 63 -7.95 -15.33 42.62
N THR A 64 -8.40 -16.25 41.77
CA THR A 64 -8.19 -16.16 40.33
C THR A 64 -9.52 -15.86 39.65
N GLY A 65 -9.52 -14.87 38.76
CA GLY A 65 -10.66 -14.50 37.94
C GLY A 65 -10.25 -14.41 36.50
N SER A 66 -11.19 -14.59 35.58
CA SER A 66 -10.94 -14.28 34.18
C SER A 66 -12.18 -13.70 33.52
N LEU A 67 -11.95 -12.80 32.57
CA LEU A 67 -12.97 -12.35 31.63
C LEU A 67 -12.53 -12.86 30.26
N ARG A 68 -13.43 -13.57 29.58
CA ARG A 68 -13.14 -14.13 28.26
C ARG A 68 -14.18 -13.65 27.25
N LEU A 69 -13.68 -13.14 26.13
CA LEU A 69 -14.43 -12.81 24.93
C LEU A 69 -14.08 -13.83 23.86
N GLU A 70 -15.08 -14.44 23.24
CA GLU A 70 -14.91 -15.49 22.23
C GLU A 70 -15.51 -15.08 20.89
N THR A 71 -14.96 -15.64 19.81
CA THR A 71 -15.51 -15.52 18.46
C THR A 71 -15.71 -14.05 18.10
N ILE A 72 -14.62 -13.28 18.22
CA ILE A 72 -14.62 -11.87 17.87
C ILE A 72 -14.47 -11.78 16.36
N ALA A 73 -15.39 -11.12 15.68
CA ALA A 73 -15.39 -11.00 14.23
C ALA A 73 -15.39 -9.53 13.80
N PHE A 74 -14.56 -9.24 12.80
CA PHE A 74 -14.49 -7.97 12.08
C PHE A 74 -15.12 -8.20 10.71
N SER A 75 -16.19 -7.47 10.41
CA SER A 75 -16.93 -7.64 9.16
C SER A 75 -17.40 -6.30 8.60
N GLY A 76 -17.77 -6.28 7.33
CA GLY A 76 -18.33 -5.07 6.70
C GLY A 76 -17.30 -4.02 6.28
N PHE A 77 -16.00 -4.21 6.58
CA PHE A 77 -14.94 -3.34 6.07
C PHE A 77 -14.73 -3.58 4.57
N ASN A 78 -15.50 -2.86 3.75
CA ASN A 78 -15.40 -2.89 2.30
C ASN A 78 -14.74 -1.61 1.79
N ILE A 79 -13.81 -1.78 0.85
CA ILE A 79 -13.17 -0.70 0.10
C ILE A 79 -13.60 -0.82 -1.35
N SER A 80 -14.32 0.19 -1.82
CA SER A 80 -14.77 0.28 -3.21
C SER A 80 -13.60 0.60 -4.14
N ASP A 81 -13.63 0.06 -5.36
CA ASP A 81 -12.72 0.46 -6.44
C ASP A 81 -12.82 1.96 -6.78
N SER A 82 -13.97 2.59 -6.49
CA SER A 82 -14.19 4.02 -6.72
C SER A 82 -13.52 4.92 -5.68
N ALA A 83 -13.11 4.36 -4.54
CA ALA A 83 -12.44 5.07 -3.45
C ALA A 83 -11.45 4.11 -2.78
N PRO A 84 -10.35 3.75 -3.47
CA PRO A 84 -9.40 2.78 -2.96
C PRO A 84 -8.52 3.39 -1.85
N ILE A 85 -7.83 2.53 -1.12
CA ILE A 85 -6.68 2.94 -0.31
C ILE A 85 -5.56 3.35 -1.27
N LEU A 86 -4.98 4.52 -1.03
CA LEU A 86 -3.90 5.07 -1.82
C LEU A 86 -2.58 4.93 -1.08
N VAL A 87 -1.59 4.32 -1.73
CA VAL A 87 -0.23 4.17 -1.23
C VAL A 87 0.70 4.97 -2.13
N ASP A 88 1.35 5.97 -1.54
CA ASP A 88 2.21 6.89 -2.29
C ASP A 88 3.42 7.36 -1.47
N VAL A 89 4.49 7.73 -2.15
CA VAL A 89 5.69 8.33 -1.55
C VAL A 89 5.45 9.82 -1.40
N ILE A 90 5.49 10.31 -0.15
CA ILE A 90 5.40 11.74 0.13
C ILE A 90 6.74 12.28 0.61
N ASP A 91 7.07 13.48 0.14
CA ASP A 91 8.33 14.14 0.47
C ASP A 91 8.52 14.28 1.99
N GLY A 92 9.75 14.02 2.43
CA GLY A 92 10.20 14.21 3.81
C GLY A 92 10.09 15.65 4.31
N GLY A 93 10.05 16.62 3.40
CA GLY A 93 10.27 18.04 3.65
C GLY A 93 11.76 18.41 3.50
N SER A 94 12.09 19.69 3.71
CA SER A 94 13.44 20.24 3.55
C SER A 94 14.07 20.54 4.92
N GLY A 95 14.52 19.50 5.62
CA GLY A 95 15.21 19.61 6.91
C GLY A 95 16.25 18.51 7.10
N ALA A 96 17.23 18.73 7.99
CA ALA A 96 18.21 17.70 8.32
C ALA A 96 17.51 16.48 8.95
N GLY A 97 17.61 15.32 8.29
CA GLY A 97 16.89 14.09 8.66
C GLY A 97 15.54 13.90 7.98
N ALA A 98 15.13 14.80 7.09
CA ALA A 98 13.94 14.61 6.26
C ALA A 98 14.19 13.49 5.24
N SER A 99 13.47 12.39 5.42
CA SER A 99 13.43 11.27 4.48
C SER A 99 12.03 11.14 3.91
N ASP A 100 11.94 10.74 2.65
CA ASP A 100 10.67 10.41 2.02
C ASP A 100 10.03 9.24 2.76
N LYS A 101 8.69 9.25 2.80
CA LYS A 101 7.91 8.27 3.55
C LYS A 101 6.80 7.74 2.70
N LEU A 102 6.52 6.46 2.86
CA LEU A 102 5.35 5.85 2.26
C LEU A 102 4.14 6.22 3.10
N GLN A 103 3.21 6.98 2.52
CA GLN A 103 1.93 7.29 3.13
C GLN A 103 0.85 6.38 2.56
N ILE A 104 0.09 5.77 3.46
CA ILE A 104 -1.12 5.01 3.15
C ILE A 104 -2.30 5.85 3.62
N THR A 105 -3.09 6.32 2.66
CA THR A 105 -4.29 7.12 2.90
C THR A 105 -5.51 6.23 2.77
N LEU A 106 -6.29 6.12 3.84
CA LEU A 106 -7.50 5.29 3.84
C LEU A 106 -8.72 6.15 3.41
N PRO A 107 -9.63 5.59 2.60
CA PRO A 107 -10.92 6.20 2.31
C PRO A 107 -11.83 6.11 3.54
N THR A 108 -13.11 6.47 3.39
CA THR A 108 -14.10 6.13 4.42
C THR A 108 -14.27 4.62 4.47
N ILE A 109 -13.91 4.01 5.59
CA ILE A 109 -14.12 2.59 5.86
C ILE A 109 -15.01 2.49 7.08
N THR A 110 -16.20 1.93 6.90
CA THR A 110 -17.11 1.60 7.99
C THR A 110 -17.24 0.09 8.09
N GLY A 111 -17.28 -0.44 9.30
CA GLY A 111 -17.50 -1.87 9.52
C GLY A 111 -18.08 -2.13 10.90
N GLU A 112 -18.22 -3.42 11.20
CA GLU A 112 -18.81 -3.90 12.44
C GLU A 112 -17.83 -4.83 13.17
N LEU A 113 -17.91 -4.78 14.49
CA LEU A 113 -17.24 -5.70 15.39
C LEU A 113 -18.29 -6.43 16.21
N SER A 114 -18.20 -7.75 16.27
CA SER A 114 -19.09 -8.57 17.12
C SER A 114 -18.31 -9.51 18.00
N VAL A 115 -18.81 -9.75 19.22
CA VAL A 115 -18.33 -10.77 20.15
C VAL A 115 -19.43 -11.82 20.33
N GLY A 116 -19.14 -13.06 19.96
CA GLY A 116 -20.09 -14.16 19.99
C GLY A 116 -20.39 -14.71 21.38
N ALA A 117 -19.49 -14.54 22.35
CA ALA A 117 -19.76 -14.85 23.75
C ALA A 117 -18.86 -14.06 24.70
N ILE A 118 -19.44 -13.54 25.76
CA ILE A 118 -18.75 -12.97 26.93
C ILE A 118 -18.91 -13.95 28.08
N ARG A 119 -17.83 -14.26 28.79
CA ARG A 119 -17.83 -15.19 29.95
C ARG A 119 -17.09 -14.57 31.12
N MET A 120 -17.65 -14.75 32.32
CA MET A 120 -16.92 -14.54 33.58
C MET A 120 -16.42 -15.91 34.07
N GLY A 121 -15.11 -16.12 33.99
CA GLY A 121 -14.46 -17.40 34.23
C GLY A 121 -13.77 -17.94 32.98
N ASP A 122 -13.45 -19.23 33.00
CA ASP A 122 -12.73 -19.90 31.93
C ASP A 122 -13.63 -20.22 30.71
N ALA A 123 -13.13 -21.00 29.75
CA ALA A 123 -13.90 -21.39 28.56
C ALA A 123 -15.15 -22.25 28.88
N SER A 124 -15.23 -22.83 30.08
CA SER A 124 -16.35 -23.66 30.52
C SER A 124 -17.46 -22.86 31.22
N ALA A 125 -17.15 -21.64 31.69
CA ALA A 125 -18.13 -20.77 32.35
C ALA A 125 -19.28 -20.40 31.41
N ALA A 126 -20.51 -20.26 31.91
CA ALA A 126 -21.64 -19.88 31.06
C ALA A 126 -21.44 -18.49 30.42
N SER A 127 -21.91 -18.31 29.19
CA SER A 127 -21.89 -16.98 28.57
C SER A 127 -22.92 -16.08 29.22
N ILE A 128 -22.52 -14.83 29.49
CA ILE A 128 -23.38 -13.78 30.01
C ILE A 128 -24.00 -12.91 28.91
N GLY A 129 -23.69 -13.18 27.64
CA GLY A 129 -24.25 -12.48 26.49
C GLY A 129 -23.28 -12.27 25.34
N THR A 130 -23.72 -11.47 24.37
CA THR A 130 -22.98 -11.03 23.18
C THR A 130 -22.76 -9.53 23.19
N LEU A 131 -21.84 -9.05 22.37
CA LEU A 131 -21.64 -7.62 22.12
C LEU A 131 -21.60 -7.37 20.62
N ALA A 132 -22.28 -6.32 20.17
CA ALA A 132 -22.17 -5.80 18.82
C ALA A 132 -21.76 -4.33 18.89
N VAL A 133 -20.80 -3.94 18.07
CA VAL A 133 -20.36 -2.57 17.85
C VAL A 133 -20.54 -2.29 16.37
N SER A 134 -21.56 -1.50 16.06
CA SER A 134 -21.89 -1.07 14.69
C SER A 134 -21.26 0.29 14.38
N ASP A 135 -21.17 0.60 13.09
CA ASP A 135 -20.68 1.88 12.57
C ASP A 135 -19.26 2.25 13.02
N LEU A 136 -18.36 1.26 13.11
CA LEU A 136 -16.94 1.54 13.35
C LEU A 136 -16.37 2.30 12.15
N ASN A 137 -16.19 3.61 12.28
CA ASN A 137 -15.69 4.49 11.23
C ASN A 137 -14.18 4.71 11.36
N LEU A 138 -13.42 4.30 10.34
CA LEU A 138 -11.97 4.44 10.24
C LEU A 138 -11.56 5.52 9.22
N ALA A 139 -12.51 6.34 8.75
CA ALA A 139 -12.22 7.44 7.82
C ALA A 139 -11.16 8.40 8.37
N GLY A 140 -10.28 8.87 7.48
CA GLY A 140 -9.22 9.81 7.84
C GLY A 140 -8.01 9.18 8.53
N THR A 141 -8.00 7.85 8.73
CA THR A 141 -6.81 7.14 9.20
C THR A 141 -5.67 7.31 8.19
N THR A 142 -4.51 7.73 8.68
CA THR A 142 -3.28 7.86 7.89
C THR A 142 -2.20 6.99 8.51
N ILE A 143 -1.57 6.13 7.72
CA ILE A 143 -0.41 5.33 8.13
C ILE A 143 0.81 5.87 7.40
N LYS A 144 1.89 6.12 8.13
CA LYS A 144 3.17 6.58 7.56
C LYS A 144 4.25 5.54 7.89
N VAL A 145 5.03 5.15 6.89
CA VAL A 145 6.11 4.17 7.02
C VAL A 145 7.43 4.81 6.57
N TRP A 146 8.46 4.70 7.38
CA TRP A 146 9.81 5.23 7.09
C TRP A 146 10.90 4.30 7.63
N GLY A 147 12.09 4.37 7.03
CA GLY A 147 13.30 3.69 7.52
C GLY A 147 13.83 4.35 8.80
N HIS A 148 14.48 3.56 9.66
CA HIS A 148 15.15 4.06 10.88
C HIS A 148 16.63 4.31 10.64
#